data_AF-A0AAU3PE07-F1
#
_entry.id   AF-A0AAU3PE07-F1
#
_cell.length_a   1.000
_cell.length_b   1.000
_cell.length_c   1.000
_cell.angle_alpha   90.00
_cell.angle_beta   90.00
_cell.angle_gamma   90.00
#
_symmetry.space_group_name_H-M   'P 1'
#
loop_
_entity.id
_entity.type
_entity.pdbx_description
1 polymer ?
#
loop_
_entity_poly.entity_id
_entity_poly.type
_entity_poly.pdbx_seq_one_letter_code
_entity_poly.pdbx_strand_id
1 'polypeptide(L)' 'MRERGGEGEEFTVLDRAGRLQLPRDHVERYGPRGRVRFSGEAGHVGVWPDRDDRSGG' A
#
# COMPACT_ATOMS: atom_id res chain seq x y z
N MET A 1 14.08 -9.82 13.01
CA MET A 1 13.48 -9.28 11.77
C MET A 1 11.97 -9.52 11.79
N ARG A 2 11.21 -8.55 12.34
CA ARG A 2 9.80 -8.26 12.02
C ARG A 2 9.61 -6.81 12.43
N GLU A 3 9.71 -5.91 11.45
CA GLU A 3 9.44 -4.49 11.63
C GLU A 3 8.00 -4.38 12.12
N ARG A 4 7.80 -4.09 13.41
CA ARG A 4 6.49 -3.64 13.90
C ARG A 4 6.30 -2.24 13.32
N GLY A 5 5.64 -2.15 12.15
CA GLY A 5 5.20 -0.88 11.58
C GLY A 5 4.12 -0.28 12.49
N GLY A 6 4.55 0.36 13.56
CA GLY A 6 3.68 1.05 14.50
C GLY A 6 3.88 2.55 14.37
N GLU A 7 2.92 3.24 13.75
CA GLU A 7 2.54 4.62 14.07
C GLU A 7 1.25 4.99 13.31
N GLY A 8 0.09 4.79 13.98
CA GLY A 8 -1.22 5.31 13.60
C GLY A 8 -2.15 4.36 12.83
N GLU A 9 -3.16 3.79 13.48
CA GLU A 9 -4.31 3.22 12.79
C GLU A 9 -5.16 4.37 12.23
N GLU A 10 -4.96 4.74 10.97
CA GLU A 10 -5.74 5.80 10.32
C GLU A 10 -6.83 5.19 9.42
N PHE A 11 -8.08 5.57 9.66
CA PHE A 11 -9.23 5.11 8.91
C PHE A 11 -9.47 6.03 7.72
N THR A 12 -9.50 5.47 6.51
CA THR A 12 -10.00 6.15 5.31
C THR A 12 -11.32 5.54 4.88
N VAL A 13 -12.19 6.37 4.32
CA VAL A 13 -13.47 5.93 3.77
C VAL A 13 -13.23 5.11 2.51
N LEU A 14 -13.83 3.93 2.45
CA LEU A 14 -13.96 3.14 1.23
C LEU A 14 -15.18 3.64 0.46
N ASP A 15 -14.97 4.18 -0.73
CA ASP A 15 -16.05 4.55 -1.63
C ASP A 15 -16.78 3.30 -2.17
N ARG A 16 -18.02 3.47 -2.66
CA ARG A 16 -18.84 2.41 -3.27
C ARG A 16 -18.14 1.71 -4.44
N ALA A 17 -17.25 2.40 -5.17
CA ALA A 17 -16.44 1.78 -6.20
C ALA A 17 -15.22 0.99 -5.68
N GLY A 18 -15.03 0.92 -4.35
CA GLY A 18 -13.93 0.18 -3.72
C GLY A 18 -12.58 0.92 -3.70
N ARG A 19 -12.59 2.25 -3.87
CA ARG A 19 -11.37 3.07 -3.86
C ARG A 19 -10.99 3.49 -2.45
N LEU A 20 -9.71 3.30 -2.12
CA LEU A 20 -9.10 3.72 -0.86
C LEU A 20 -8.14 4.89 -1.17
N GLN A 21 -8.27 6.01 -0.47
CA GLN A 21 -7.32 7.13 -0.58
C GLN A 21 -6.26 6.99 0.51
N LEU A 22 -4.99 6.87 0.11
CA LEU A 22 -3.88 6.84 1.06
C LEU A 22 -3.45 8.27 1.41
N PRO A 23 -3.15 8.56 2.68
CA PRO A 23 -2.57 9.84 3.09
C PRO A 23 -1.28 10.13 2.33
N ARG A 24 -1.06 11.40 1.99
CA ARG A 24 0.07 11.83 1.18
C ARG A 24 1.42 11.45 1.82
N ASP A 25 1.55 11.62 3.14
CA ASP A 25 2.75 11.23 3.89
C ASP A 25 3.09 9.73 3.75
N HIS A 26 2.09 8.85 3.69
CA HIS A 26 2.31 7.42 3.50
C HIS A 26 2.80 7.11 2.07
N VAL A 27 2.21 7.78 1.08
CA VAL A 27 2.66 7.69 -0.32
C VAL A 27 4.10 8.21 -0.47
N GLU A 28 4.44 9.30 0.23
CA GLU A 28 5.77 9.89 0.20
C GLU A 28 6.81 9.02 0.93
N ARG A 29 6.45 8.43 2.08
CA ARG A 29 7.33 7.59 2.92
C ARG A 29 7.57 6.20 2.33
N TYR A 30 6.51 5.53 1.86
CA TYR A 30 6.59 4.12 1.40
C TYR A 30 6.66 3.98 -0.13
N GLY A 31 6.42 5.07 -0.85
CA GLY A 31 6.69 5.16 -2.27
C GLY A 31 5.82 4.34 -3.24
N PRO A 32 4.56 3.92 -2.96
CA PRO A 32 3.69 3.46 -4.03
C PRO A 32 3.30 4.65 -4.91
N ARG A 33 4.13 4.98 -5.90
CA ARG A 33 3.81 5.95 -6.96
C ARG A 33 3.56 5.16 -8.26
N GLY A 34 2.38 5.32 -8.85
CA GLY A 34 1.99 4.61 -10.08
C GLY A 34 1.19 3.33 -9.81
N ARG A 35 1.59 2.22 -10.43
CA ARG A 35 0.89 0.94 -10.28
C ARG A 35 1.23 0.31 -8.93
N VAL A 36 0.21 -0.22 -8.26
CA VAL A 36 0.35 -0.95 -7.00
C VAL A 36 -0.20 -2.36 -7.16
N ARG A 37 0.43 -3.30 -6.47
CA ARG A 37 -0.04 -4.68 -6.36
C ARG A 37 -0.84 -4.82 -5.06
N PHE A 38 -2.00 -5.45 -5.18
CA PHE A 38 -2.83 -5.85 -4.05
C PHE A 38 -2.61 -7.33 -3.77
N SER A 39 -2.36 -7.66 -2.49
CA SER A 39 -2.33 -9.05 -2.00
C SER A 39 -3.40 -9.21 -0.93
N GLY A 40 -4.33 -10.16 -1.13
CA GLY A 40 -5.35 -10.48 -0.14
C GLY A 40 -4.83 -11.47 0.89
N GLU A 41 -4.91 -11.09 2.17
CA GLU A 41 -4.61 -11.94 3.32
C GLU A 41 -5.87 -12.04 4.21
N ALA A 42 -5.91 -13.00 5.13
CA ALA A 42 -7.06 -13.16 6.02
C ALA A 42 -7.29 -11.89 6.86
N GLY A 43 -8.32 -11.13 6.52
CA GLY A 43 -8.74 -9.91 7.23
C GLY A 43 -8.04 -8.61 6.80
N HIS A 44 -7.09 -8.65 5.86
CA HIS A 44 -6.41 -7.42 5.40
C HIS A 44 -5.90 -7.52 3.96
N VAL A 45 -5.63 -6.37 3.36
CA VAL A 45 -4.99 -6.27 2.04
C VAL A 45 -3.63 -5.60 2.18
N GLY A 46 -2.60 -6.20 1.63
CA GLY A 46 -1.29 -5.58 1.48
C GLY A 46 -1.24 -4.77 0.18
N VAL A 47 -0.74 -3.52 0.25
CA VAL A 47 -0.49 -2.66 -0.92
C VAL A 47 1.01 -2.47 -1.12
N TRP A 48 1.52 -2.92 -2.26
CA TRP A 48 2.95 -2.98 -2.54
C TRP A 48 3.22 -2.20 -3.84
N PRO A 49 4.30 -1.41 -3.94
CA PRO A 49 4.66 -0.81 -5.22
C PRO A 49 4.90 -1.90 -6.27
N ASP A 50 4.45 -1.66 -7.50
CA ASP A 50 4.76 -2.54 -8.62
C ASP A 50 6.26 -2.40 -8.95
N ARG A 51 7.09 -3.29 -8.36
CA ARG A 51 8.54 -3.33 -8.58
C ARG A 51 8.94 -4.23 -9.76
N ASP A 52 8.08 -4.39 -10.76
CA ASP A 52 8.46 -5.08 -12.00
C ASP A 52 9.30 -4.14 -12.89
N ASP A 53 10.55 -3.93 -12.46
CA ASP A 53 11.71 -3.89 -13.34
C ASP A 53 12.94 -4.36 -12.54
N ARG A 54 13.06 -5.68 -12.41
CA ARG A 54 14.36 -6.34 -12.22
C ARG A 54 14.57 -7.44 -13.26
N SER A 55 14.11 -7.18 -14.48
CA SER A 55 14.24 -8.08 -15.62
C SER A 55 14.57 -7.29 -16.88
N GLY A 56 15.74 -6.65 -16.90
CA GLY A 56 16.27 -5.92 -18.03
C GLY A 56 17.75 -5.53 -17.90
N GLY A 57 18.62 -6.46 -17.45
CA GLY A 57 20.08 -6.28 -17.37
C GLY A 57 20.77 -7.24 -16.43
#